data_AF-A0A2M7BSS7-F1
#
_entry.id   AF-A0A2M7BSS7-F1
#
_cell.length_a   1.000
_cell.length_b   1.000
_cell.length_c   1.000
_cell.angle_alpha   90.00
_cell.angle_beta   90.00
_cell.angle_gamma   90.00
#
_symmetry.space_group_name_H-M   'P 1'
#
loop_
_entity.id
_entity.type
_entity.pdbx_description
1 polymer ?
#
loop_
_entity_poly.entity_id
_entity_poly.type
_entity_poly.pdbx_seq_one_letter_code
_entity_poly.pdbx_strand_id
1 'polypeptide(L)'
;EQNNNAPTPGGILVTLEQKIGGSYITRQEELTVKRGNQSFTISNNSTPPSNTSSNVSLISPPQLEINANNVIARSSMGLSVDPLSGILTVQTPTGPQKVSIMPDEALGIVVELKALNMKNGAEPSILLVSENGILIYRITGERVEKFLGLFPISIQKQILVAADTGSVVKVELPPLSQFLSFFTF
;
A
#
# COMPACT_ATOMS: atom_id res chain seq x y z
N GLU A 1 30.66 -23.01 19.00
CA GLU A 1 29.46 -22.25 19.46
C GLU A 1 29.84 -20.78 19.41
N GLN A 2 29.14 -19.81 18.83
CA GLN A 2 27.70 -19.54 18.70
C GLN A 2 27.59 -18.47 17.57
N ASN A 3 26.90 -18.75 16.46
CA ASN A 3 26.73 -17.77 15.36
C ASN A 3 25.48 -16.91 15.64
N ASN A 4 25.70 -15.73 16.21
CA ASN A 4 24.68 -14.73 16.48
C ASN A 4 24.48 -13.81 15.27
N ASN A 5 23.88 -14.34 14.20
CA ASN A 5 23.34 -13.49 13.13
C ASN A 5 21.87 -13.20 13.46
N ALA A 6 21.64 -12.19 14.31
CA ALA A 6 20.34 -11.56 14.40
C ALA A 6 20.01 -10.90 13.05
N PRO A 7 18.82 -11.14 12.45
CA PRO A 7 18.44 -10.49 11.21
C PRO A 7 18.28 -8.98 11.44
N THR A 8 18.99 -8.19 10.64
CA THR A 8 18.89 -6.72 10.62
C THR A 8 17.44 -6.31 10.30
N PRO A 9 16.79 -5.46 11.11
CA PRO A 9 15.44 -4.98 10.81
C PRO A 9 15.53 -3.99 9.65
N GLY A 10 15.10 -4.44 8.45
CA GLY A 10 15.09 -3.62 7.24
C GLY A 10 15.62 -4.29 5.98
N GLY A 11 16.07 -5.55 6.04
CA GLY A 11 16.43 -6.33 4.85
C GLY A 11 15.26 -7.10 4.27
N ILE A 12 15.18 -7.19 2.93
CA ILE A 12 14.32 -8.17 2.26
C ILE A 12 14.97 -9.55 2.45
N LEU A 13 14.37 -10.41 3.26
CA LEU A 13 14.74 -11.83 3.33
C LEU A 13 14.10 -12.55 2.14
N VAL A 14 14.86 -12.75 1.07
CA VAL A 14 14.45 -13.60 -0.06
C VAL A 14 15.06 -14.98 0.13
N THR A 15 14.30 -15.91 0.73
CA THR A 15 14.66 -17.33 0.74
C THR A 15 14.11 -17.98 -0.52
N LEU A 16 14.99 -18.21 -1.51
CA LEU A 16 14.66 -18.93 -2.75
C LEU A 16 14.98 -20.42 -2.56
N GLU A 17 13.98 -21.23 -2.18
CA GLU A 17 14.08 -22.68 -2.39
C GLU A 17 13.70 -23.00 -3.84
N GLN A 18 14.70 -23.44 -4.59
CA GLN A 18 14.62 -23.73 -6.02
C GLN A 18 13.84 -25.04 -6.26
N LYS A 19 12.71 -25.02 -6.98
CA LYS A 19 12.50 -25.66 -8.31
C LYS A 19 11.01 -25.68 -8.74
N ILE A 20 10.81 -25.33 -10.01
CA ILE A 20 9.65 -25.57 -10.93
C ILE A 20 8.36 -24.77 -10.67
N GLY A 21 8.09 -23.76 -11.51
CA GLY A 21 6.72 -23.24 -11.69
C GLY A 21 6.52 -21.76 -12.05
N GLY A 22 7.56 -20.94 -12.07
CA GLY A 22 7.45 -19.50 -12.36
C GLY A 22 8.78 -18.86 -12.72
N SER A 23 8.75 -17.69 -13.37
CA SER A 23 9.95 -16.91 -13.69
C SER A 23 10.05 -15.73 -12.73
N TYR A 24 11.18 -15.66 -12.02
CA TYR A 24 11.50 -14.62 -11.06
C TYR A 24 12.72 -13.86 -11.59
N ILE A 25 12.60 -12.54 -11.75
CA ILE A 25 13.74 -11.68 -12.08
C ILE A 25 14.08 -10.91 -10.80
N THR A 26 15.24 -11.19 -10.24
CA THR A 26 15.80 -10.40 -9.14
C THR A 26 16.80 -9.41 -9.74
N ARG A 27 16.50 -8.11 -9.66
CA ARG A 27 17.47 -7.05 -9.98
C ARG A 27 17.73 -6.24 -8.73
N GLN A 28 18.81 -6.57 -8.02
CA GLN A 28 19.48 -5.82 -6.94
C GLN A 28 18.63 -5.33 -5.74
N GLU A 29 17.40 -4.84 -5.95
CA GLU A 29 16.44 -4.34 -4.95
C GLU A 29 14.95 -4.52 -5.39
N GLU A 30 14.71 -5.26 -6.48
CA GLU A 30 13.37 -5.52 -7.04
C GLU A 30 13.10 -7.04 -7.16
N LEU A 31 11.90 -7.45 -6.76
CA LEU A 31 11.34 -8.79 -6.98
C LEU A 31 10.09 -8.68 -7.83
N THR A 32 10.14 -9.14 -9.08
CA THR A 32 8.96 -9.31 -9.92
C THR A 32 8.40 -10.72 -9.80
N VAL A 33 7.10 -10.83 -9.54
CA VAL A 33 6.36 -12.09 -9.47
C VAL A 33 5.34 -12.10 -10.61
N LYS A 34 5.31 -13.20 -11.37
CA LYS A 34 4.34 -13.41 -12.46
C LYS A 34 3.46 -14.62 -12.16
N ARG A 35 2.15 -14.43 -12.15
CA ARG A 35 1.13 -15.46 -11.91
C ARG A 35 0.05 -15.38 -12.99
N GLY A 36 0.04 -16.34 -13.92
CA GLY A 36 -0.90 -16.29 -15.05
C GLY A 36 -0.77 -14.97 -15.81
N ASN A 37 -1.83 -14.16 -15.82
CA ASN A 37 -1.86 -12.84 -16.45
C ASN A 37 -1.54 -11.68 -15.50
N GLN A 38 -1.33 -11.95 -14.21
CA GLN A 38 -1.03 -10.94 -13.20
C GLN A 38 0.49 -10.86 -12.97
N SER A 39 1.02 -9.65 -12.88
CA SER A 39 2.40 -9.40 -12.48
C SER A 39 2.46 -8.28 -11.45
N PHE A 40 3.22 -8.48 -10.39
CA PHE A 40 3.50 -7.43 -9.42
C PHE A 40 4.99 -7.39 -9.10
N THR A 41 5.43 -6.20 -8.72
CA THR A 41 6.81 -5.92 -8.33
C THR A 41 6.82 -5.48 -6.87
N ILE A 42 7.80 -6.00 -6.11
CA ILE A 42 8.16 -5.50 -4.79
C ILE A 42 9.51 -4.80 -4.92
N SER A 43 9.60 -3.56 -4.45
CA SER A 43 10.85 -2.77 -4.42
C SER A 43 11.05 -2.08 -3.07
N ASN A 44 12.30 -1.73 -2.75
CA ASN A 44 12.60 -0.87 -1.62
C ASN A 44 12.65 0.59 -2.08
N ASN A 45 11.89 1.49 -1.45
CA ASN A 45 12.02 2.92 -1.63
C ASN A 45 12.76 3.52 -0.43
N SER A 46 14.09 3.37 -0.42
CA SER A 46 14.95 4.12 0.48
C SER A 46 15.35 5.44 -0.18
N THR A 47 14.55 6.49 0.00
CA THR A 47 15.08 7.85 -0.22
C THR A 47 16.26 8.06 0.74
N PRO A 48 17.50 8.34 0.26
CA PRO A 48 18.60 8.64 1.16
C PRO A 48 18.23 9.84 2.04
N PRO A 49 18.56 9.85 3.34
CA PRO A 49 18.37 11.04 4.16
C PRO A 49 19.17 12.19 3.54
N SER A 50 18.47 13.27 3.13
CA SER A 50 19.13 14.48 2.64
C SER A 50 19.95 15.07 3.79
N ASN A 51 21.27 14.94 3.69
CA ASN A 51 22.24 15.49 4.62
C ASN A 51 22.30 17.01 4.47
N THR A 52 21.39 17.72 5.13
CA THR A 52 21.64 19.10 5.53
C THR A 52 21.69 19.14 7.04
N SER A 53 22.85 19.55 7.54
CA SER A 53 23.33 19.43 8.91
C SER A 53 22.32 19.84 9.98
N SER A 54 22.40 19.10 11.10
CA SER A 54 21.98 19.46 12.47
C SER A 54 20.73 18.75 13.00
N ASN A 55 20.99 17.63 13.68
CA ASN A 55 20.25 17.01 14.78
C ASN A 55 18.84 16.43 14.53
N VAL A 56 18.74 15.13 14.85
CA VAL A 56 17.59 14.22 14.81
C VAL A 56 17.26 13.69 13.42
N SER A 57 18.10 12.76 12.94
CA SER A 57 17.70 11.79 11.93
C SER A 57 16.58 10.90 12.51
N LEU A 58 15.32 11.34 12.36
CA LEU A 58 14.19 10.44 12.47
C LEU A 58 14.42 9.37 11.39
N ILE A 59 14.74 8.16 11.83
CA ILE A 59 14.91 7.01 10.96
C ILE A 59 13.54 6.78 10.32
N SER A 60 13.32 7.27 9.09
CA SER A 60 12.13 6.91 8.34
C SER A 60 12.12 5.38 8.22
N PRO A 61 11.05 4.68 8.66
CA PRO A 61 11.00 3.23 8.53
C PRO A 61 11.15 2.87 7.04
N PRO A 62 11.89 1.79 6.71
CA PRO A 62 12.02 1.34 5.32
C PRO A 62 10.63 1.18 4.72
N GLN A 63 10.37 1.87 3.60
CA GLN A 63 9.10 1.78 2.90
C GLN A 63 9.28 0.84 1.71
N LEU A 64 8.71 -0.34 1.83
CA LEU A 64 8.58 -1.28 0.73
C LEU A 64 7.41 -0.83 -0.15
N GLU A 65 7.58 -0.95 -1.46
CA GLU A 65 6.56 -0.63 -2.46
C GLU A 65 6.08 -1.91 -3.11
N ILE A 66 4.76 -2.00 -3.29
CA ILE A 66 4.10 -3.05 -4.05
C ILE A 66 3.49 -2.37 -5.28
N ASN A 67 4.01 -2.67 -6.46
CA ASN A 67 3.51 -2.14 -7.73
C ASN A 67 2.73 -3.24 -8.47
N ALA A 68 1.45 -2.98 -8.70
CA ALA A 68 0.60 -3.79 -9.56
C ALA A 68 -0.06 -2.88 -10.60
N ASN A 69 0.15 -3.16 -11.89
CA ASN A 69 -0.44 -2.38 -13.00
C ASN A 69 -0.27 -0.85 -12.86
N ASN A 70 0.93 -0.40 -12.46
CA ASN A 70 1.30 1.00 -12.19
C ASN A 70 0.60 1.63 -10.98
N VAL A 71 -0.09 0.84 -10.16
CA VAL A 71 -0.65 1.27 -8.88
C VAL A 71 0.30 0.85 -7.77
N ILE A 72 0.81 1.83 -7.03
CA ILE A 72 1.85 1.63 -6.01
C ILE A 72 1.24 1.75 -4.62
N ALA A 73 1.34 0.70 -3.82
CA ALA A 73 1.07 0.74 -2.38
C ALA A 73 2.38 0.72 -1.58
N ARG A 74 2.46 1.56 -0.55
CA ARG A 74 3.63 1.64 0.35
C ARG A 74 3.35 0.93 1.67
N SER A 75 4.32 0.16 2.15
CA SER A 75 4.25 -0.59 3.41
C SER A 75 5.53 -0.39 4.22
N SER A 76 5.41 -0.13 5.51
CA SER A 76 6.54 -0.21 6.45
C SER A 76 6.71 -1.60 7.06
N MET A 77 5.80 -2.53 6.77
CA MET A 77 5.82 -3.92 7.24
C MET A 77 6.63 -4.80 6.29
N GLY A 78 7.24 -5.85 6.83
CA GLY A 78 7.98 -6.84 6.03
C GLY A 78 7.07 -7.54 5.03
N LEU A 79 7.57 -7.75 3.81
CA LEU A 79 6.87 -8.46 2.75
C LEU A 79 7.59 -9.76 2.43
N SER A 80 6.83 -10.82 2.20
CA SER A 80 7.34 -12.13 1.78
C SER A 80 6.45 -12.71 0.70
N VAL A 81 7.03 -13.41 -0.26
CA VAL A 81 6.28 -14.13 -1.29
C VAL A 81 6.67 -15.60 -1.22
N ASP A 82 5.68 -16.47 -1.11
CA ASP A 82 5.90 -17.90 -1.28
C ASP A 82 6.15 -18.19 -2.78
N PRO A 83 7.34 -18.69 -3.17
CA PRO A 83 7.68 -18.92 -4.57
C PRO A 83 6.96 -20.11 -5.20
N LEU A 84 6.31 -20.97 -4.41
CA LEU A 84 5.53 -22.11 -4.91
C LEU A 84 4.09 -21.68 -5.19
N SER A 85 3.48 -20.96 -4.27
CA SER A 85 2.09 -20.53 -4.38
C SER A 85 1.92 -19.14 -5.01
N GLY A 86 2.98 -18.35 -5.10
CA GLY A 86 2.95 -16.94 -5.51
C GLY A 86 2.21 -16.05 -4.51
N ILE A 87 1.95 -16.54 -3.29
CA ILE A 87 1.16 -15.82 -2.29
C ILE A 87 2.03 -14.75 -1.64
N LEU A 88 1.60 -13.49 -1.77
CA LEU A 88 2.15 -12.37 -1.02
C LEU A 88 1.62 -12.41 0.42
N THR A 89 2.55 -12.33 1.37
CA THR A 89 2.30 -12.30 2.81
C THR A 89 2.99 -11.08 3.40
N VAL A 90 2.29 -10.39 4.30
CA VAL A 90 2.81 -9.25 5.04
C VAL A 90 3.04 -9.65 6.49
N GLN A 91 4.22 -9.33 7.01
CA GLN A 91 4.59 -9.57 8.39
C GLN A 91 4.04 -8.44 9.26
N THR A 92 2.84 -8.65 9.81
CA THR A 92 2.21 -7.68 10.71
C THR A 92 2.64 -7.91 12.17
N PRO A 93 2.44 -6.94 13.07
CA PRO A 93 2.70 -7.14 14.51
C PRO A 93 1.92 -8.30 15.12
N THR A 94 0.74 -8.61 14.56
CA THR A 94 -0.12 -9.73 15.00
C THR A 94 0.22 -11.07 14.34
N GLY A 95 1.18 -11.09 13.42
CA GLY A 95 1.61 -12.29 12.69
C GLY A 95 1.56 -12.12 11.17
N PRO A 96 1.93 -13.17 10.41
CA PRO A 96 1.87 -13.14 8.95
C PRO A 96 0.42 -13.09 8.47
N GLN A 97 0.10 -12.15 7.57
CA GLN A 97 -1.23 -12.03 6.95
C GLN A 97 -1.12 -12.10 5.42
N LYS A 98 -2.01 -12.86 4.79
CA LYS A 98 -2.07 -13.00 3.34
C LYS A 98 -2.62 -11.73 2.68
N VAL A 99 -1.99 -11.30 1.60
CA VAL A 99 -2.52 -10.30 0.67
C VAL A 99 -3.23 -11.04 -0.46
N SER A 100 -4.55 -10.92 -0.52
CA SER A 100 -5.36 -11.52 -1.59
C SER A 100 -5.77 -10.50 -2.63
N ILE A 101 -5.96 -9.25 -2.23
CA ILE A 101 -6.31 -8.12 -3.08
C ILE A 101 -5.06 -7.31 -3.35
N MET A 102 -4.75 -7.04 -4.61
CA MET A 102 -3.59 -6.22 -4.99
C MET A 102 -3.91 -4.72 -4.98
N PRO A 103 -2.91 -3.82 -4.98
CA PRO A 103 -3.13 -2.37 -4.92
C PRO A 103 -4.04 -1.82 -6.03
N ASP A 104 -3.91 -2.34 -7.25
CA ASP A 104 -4.74 -1.98 -8.41
C ASP A 104 -6.19 -2.43 -8.24
N GLU A 105 -6.40 -3.65 -7.74
CA GLU A 105 -7.73 -4.17 -7.43
C GLU A 105 -8.41 -3.33 -6.33
N ALA A 106 -7.68 -2.99 -5.26
CA ALA A 106 -8.17 -2.15 -4.18
C ALA A 106 -8.54 -0.74 -4.67
N LEU A 107 -7.71 -0.14 -5.54
CA LEU A 107 -8.02 1.13 -6.17
C LEU A 107 -9.25 1.00 -7.09
N GLY A 108 -9.36 -0.09 -7.85
CA GLY A 108 -10.51 -0.38 -8.70
C GLY A 108 -11.83 -0.36 -7.92
N ILE A 109 -11.87 -0.99 -6.75
CA ILE A 109 -13.03 -0.98 -5.84
C ILE A 109 -13.40 0.45 -5.43
N VAL A 110 -12.41 1.27 -5.04
CA VAL A 110 -12.63 2.67 -4.65
C VAL A 110 -13.19 3.53 -5.79
N VAL A 111 -12.70 3.29 -7.01
CA VAL A 111 -13.14 3.98 -8.22
C VAL A 111 -14.56 3.58 -8.60
N GLU A 112 -14.87 2.30 -8.54
CA GLU A 112 -16.22 1.77 -8.81
C GLU A 112 -17.27 2.39 -7.88
N LEU A 113 -16.90 2.58 -6.61
CA LEU A 113 -17.73 3.25 -5.60
C LEU A 113 -17.87 4.77 -5.82
N LYS A 114 -17.23 5.33 -6.85
CA LYS A 114 -17.16 6.78 -7.14
C LYS A 114 -16.76 7.59 -5.91
N ALA A 115 -15.93 6.99 -5.05
CA ALA A 115 -15.61 7.56 -3.76
C ALA A 115 -14.51 8.64 -3.89
N LEU A 116 -13.70 8.58 -4.95
CA LEU A 116 -12.66 9.55 -5.31
C LEU A 116 -12.83 10.05 -6.75
N ASN A 117 -12.34 11.26 -7.03
CA ASN A 117 -12.28 11.81 -8.38
C ASN A 117 -10.87 11.60 -8.97
N MET A 118 -10.69 10.58 -9.82
CA MET A 118 -9.40 10.33 -10.49
C MET A 118 -9.12 11.23 -11.71
N LYS A 119 -10.06 12.12 -12.07
CA LYS A 119 -10.05 12.83 -13.37
C LYS A 119 -9.03 13.98 -13.45
N ASN A 120 -8.43 14.41 -12.35
CA ASN A 120 -7.62 15.64 -12.29
C ASN A 120 -6.10 15.41 -12.21
N GLY A 121 -5.61 14.21 -12.51
CA GLY A 121 -4.17 13.91 -12.49
C GLY A 121 -3.53 13.82 -11.10
N ALA A 122 -4.33 13.99 -10.03
CA ALA A 122 -3.90 13.71 -8.67
C ALA A 122 -3.99 12.19 -8.42
N GLU A 123 -2.84 11.54 -8.31
CA GLU A 123 -2.77 10.13 -7.94
C GLU A 123 -3.08 9.95 -6.44
N PRO A 124 -3.96 9.00 -6.07
CA PRO A 124 -4.24 8.73 -4.67
C PRO A 124 -3.02 8.12 -3.98
N SER A 125 -2.80 8.50 -2.73
CA SER A 125 -1.79 7.85 -1.88
C SER A 125 -2.36 6.54 -1.34
N ILE A 126 -1.65 5.43 -1.53
CA ILE A 126 -2.07 4.10 -1.06
C ILE A 126 -1.03 3.58 -0.07
N LEU A 127 -1.45 3.38 1.18
CA LEU A 127 -0.63 2.77 2.22
C LEU A 127 -1.21 1.41 2.61
N LEU A 128 -0.37 0.40 2.72
CA LEU A 128 -0.71 -0.89 3.30
C LEU A 128 -0.32 -0.87 4.78
N VAL A 129 -1.31 -1.00 5.66
CA VAL A 129 -1.16 -0.87 7.11
C VAL A 129 -1.90 -2.00 7.82
N SER A 130 -1.45 -2.35 9.03
CA SER A 130 -2.17 -3.26 9.92
C SER A 130 -2.81 -2.45 11.03
N GLU A 131 -4.14 -2.46 11.09
CA GLU A 131 -4.94 -1.74 12.09
C GLU A 131 -5.90 -2.70 12.75
N ASN A 132 -5.85 -2.77 14.09
CA ASN A 132 -6.67 -3.68 14.89
C ASN A 132 -6.56 -5.16 14.46
N GLY A 133 -5.38 -5.57 13.98
CA GLY A 133 -5.14 -6.93 13.47
C GLY A 133 -5.71 -7.21 12.08
N ILE A 134 -6.18 -6.19 11.37
CA ILE A 134 -6.69 -6.30 10.00
C ILE A 134 -5.69 -5.62 9.06
N LEU A 135 -5.31 -6.30 7.99
CA LEU A 135 -4.48 -5.75 6.94
C LEU A 135 -5.35 -4.92 5.97
N ILE A 136 -5.03 -3.63 5.82
CA ILE A 136 -5.88 -2.66 5.14
C ILE A 136 -5.06 -1.80 4.18
N TYR A 137 -5.59 -1.57 2.98
CA TYR A 137 -5.22 -0.47 2.11
C TYR A 137 -5.92 0.81 2.54
N ARG A 138 -5.12 1.77 3.02
CA ARG A 138 -5.54 3.14 3.34
C ARG A 138 -5.31 3.99 2.10
N ILE A 139 -6.39 4.23 1.35
CA ILE A 139 -6.39 4.97 0.09
C ILE A 139 -6.85 6.40 0.39
N THR A 140 -5.96 7.38 0.18
CA THR A 140 -6.22 8.79 0.44
C THR A 140 -6.21 9.55 -0.88
N GLY A 141 -7.30 10.26 -1.18
CA GLY A 141 -7.42 11.04 -2.40
C GLY A 141 -8.40 12.18 -2.25
N GLU A 142 -8.60 12.92 -3.33
CA GLU A 142 -9.49 14.08 -3.35
C GLU A 142 -10.80 13.78 -4.07
N ARG A 143 -11.86 14.44 -3.60
CA ARG A 143 -13.15 14.49 -4.28
C ARG A 143 -13.59 15.95 -4.38
N VAL A 144 -13.67 16.43 -5.61
CA VAL A 144 -14.36 17.67 -5.93
C VAL A 144 -15.87 17.51 -5.74
N GLU A 145 -16.47 18.37 -4.93
CA GLU A 145 -17.91 18.49 -4.69
C GLU A 145 -18.37 19.93 -4.91
N LYS A 146 -19.65 20.16 -5.18
CA LYS A 146 -20.21 21.51 -5.36
C LYS A 146 -20.84 22.00 -4.06
N PHE A 147 -20.21 22.98 -3.43
CA PHE A 147 -20.83 23.70 -2.32
C PHE A 147 -21.95 24.61 -2.84
N LEU A 148 -23.17 24.42 -2.31
CA LEU A 148 -24.39 25.12 -2.75
C LEU A 148 -24.70 25.01 -4.25
N GLY A 149 -24.17 23.98 -4.93
CA GLY A 149 -24.35 23.79 -6.37
C GLY A 149 -23.55 24.74 -7.28
N LEU A 150 -22.79 25.68 -6.71
CA LEU A 150 -22.11 26.75 -7.46
C LEU A 150 -20.59 26.73 -7.32
N PHE A 151 -20.07 26.44 -6.13
CA PHE A 151 -18.64 26.57 -5.84
C PHE A 151 -17.98 25.19 -5.75
N PRO A 152 -17.05 24.84 -6.66
CA PRO A 152 -16.31 23.60 -6.53
C PRO A 152 -15.37 23.67 -5.33
N ILE A 153 -15.48 22.71 -4.42
CA ILE A 153 -14.58 22.53 -3.27
C ILE A 153 -13.89 21.17 -3.39
N SER A 154 -12.59 21.11 -3.06
CA SER A 154 -11.87 19.84 -2.97
C SER A 154 -11.91 19.31 -1.55
N ILE A 155 -12.39 18.08 -1.38
CA ILE A 155 -12.48 17.40 -0.09
C ILE A 155 -11.55 16.20 -0.10
N GLN A 156 -10.63 16.15 0.86
CA GLN A 156 -9.81 14.96 1.07
C GLN A 156 -10.67 13.85 1.70
N LYS A 157 -10.63 12.65 1.11
CA LYS A 157 -11.31 11.46 1.62
C LYS A 157 -10.31 10.34 1.81
N GLN A 158 -10.58 9.52 2.82
CA GLN A 158 -9.79 8.35 3.12
C GLN A 158 -10.68 7.12 3.16
N ILE A 159 -10.29 6.09 2.42
CA ILE A 159 -11.06 4.87 2.25
C ILE A 159 -10.19 3.69 2.64
N LEU A 160 -10.73 2.84 3.50
CA LEU A 160 -10.08 1.67 4.05
C LEU A 160 -10.62 0.43 3.35
N VAL A 161 -9.77 -0.29 2.62
CA VAL A 161 -10.13 -1.52 1.91
C VAL A 161 -9.35 -2.68 2.51
N ALA A 162 -10.01 -3.77 2.88
CA ALA A 162 -9.35 -4.94 3.46
C ALA A 162 -8.50 -5.66 2.38
N ALA A 163 -7.23 -5.95 2.70
CA ALA A 163 -6.28 -6.56 1.75
C ALA A 163 -6.52 -8.08 1.54
N ASP A 164 -7.38 -8.70 2.35
CA ASP A 164 -7.72 -10.12 2.31
C ASP A 164 -8.98 -10.43 1.49
N THR A 165 -9.95 -9.52 1.51
CA THR A 165 -11.31 -9.72 0.98
C THR A 165 -11.75 -8.63 0.00
N GLY A 166 -11.14 -7.45 0.05
CA GLY A 166 -11.57 -6.29 -0.74
C GLY A 166 -12.75 -5.53 -0.15
N SER A 167 -13.21 -5.93 1.04
CA SER A 167 -14.32 -5.25 1.72
C SER A 167 -13.92 -3.82 2.11
N VAL A 168 -14.81 -2.85 1.88
CA VAL A 168 -14.60 -1.48 2.39
C VAL A 168 -14.92 -1.48 3.88
N VAL A 169 -13.87 -1.38 4.69
CA VAL A 169 -13.94 -1.42 6.16
C VAL A 169 -14.46 -0.11 6.72
N LYS A 170 -14.07 1.02 6.11
CA LYS A 170 -14.44 2.36 6.58
C LYS A 170 -14.24 3.42 5.51
N VAL A 171 -15.08 4.45 5.55
CA VAL A 171 -14.87 5.70 4.80
C VAL A 171 -14.78 6.84 5.82
N GLU A 172 -13.61 7.46 5.92
CA GLU A 172 -13.40 8.58 6.83
C GLU A 172 -13.45 9.90 6.05
N LEU A 173 -14.26 10.83 6.56
CA LEU A 173 -14.29 12.23 6.14
C LEU A 173 -13.75 13.11 7.27
N PRO A 174 -13.01 14.19 6.97
CA PRO A 174 -12.67 15.20 7.96
C PRO A 174 -13.92 15.75 8.66
N PRO A 175 -13.87 16.11 9.96
CA PRO A 175 -15.04 16.58 10.70
C PRO A 175 -15.76 17.78 10.05
N LEU A 176 -14.99 18.71 9.48
CA LEU A 176 -15.54 19.86 8.77
C LEU A 176 -16.31 19.43 7.50
N SER A 177 -15.87 18.37 6.82
CA SER A 177 -16.52 17.85 5.61
C SER A 177 -17.87 17.19 5.91
N GLN A 178 -18.03 16.60 7.09
CA GLN A 178 -19.33 16.06 7.53
C GLN A 178 -20.37 17.18 7.68
N PHE A 179 -19.98 18.31 8.28
CA PHE A 179 -20.84 19.49 8.37
C PHE A 179 -21.19 20.08 6.99
N LEU A 180 -20.20 20.18 6.09
CA LEU A 180 -20.43 20.74 4.75
C LEU A 180 -21.34 19.86 3.88
N SER A 181 -21.39 18.54 4.12
CA SER A 181 -22.24 17.62 3.36
C SER A 181 -23.74 17.93 3.39
N PHE A 182 -24.24 18.63 4.42
CA PHE A 182 -25.64 19.07 4.49
C PHE A 182 -26.00 20.16 3.47
N PHE A 183 -25.01 20.86 2.93
CA PHE A 183 -25.17 21.98 2.00
C PHE A 183 -24.65 21.66 0.58
N THR A 184 -24.33 20.39 0.34
CA THR A 184 -23.87 19.86 -0.94
C THR A 184 -24.98 18.99 -1.52
N PHE A 185 -25.33 19.19 -2.79
CA PHE A 185 -26.34 18.41 -3.53
C PHE A 185 -25.85 18.08 -4.94
#